data_AF-A0A1I1FUK6-F1
#
_entry.id   AF-A0A1I1FUK6-F1
#
_cell.length_a   1.000
_cell.length_b   1.000
_cell.length_c   1.000
_cell.angle_alpha   90.00
_cell.angle_beta   90.00
_cell.angle_gamma   90.00
#
_symmetry.space_group_name_H-M   'P 1'
#
loop_
_entity.id
_entity.type
_entity.pdbx_description
1 polymer ?
#
loop_
_entity_poly.entity_id
_entity_poly.type
_entity_poly.pdbx_seq_one_letter_code
_entity_poly.pdbx_strand_id
1 'polypeptide(L)'
;MYSEIVICLKDCADEVFEKQVNMLKERHNANVLRIEADEAADYIKTCSSDILFISDEEDILLKAKDAGLATNNPRTMRESYMKAMEMLKTMGMNGGRK
;
A
#
# COMPACT_ATOMS: atom_id res chain seq x y z
N MET A 1 -11.86 7.43 3.21
CA MET A 1 -12.02 6.03 2.80
C MET A 1 -11.58 5.99 1.35
N TYR A 2 -10.65 5.12 0.97
CA TYR A 2 -10.08 5.16 -0.39
C TYR A 2 -10.97 4.40 -1.36
N SER A 3 -11.31 4.99 -2.51
CA SER A 3 -12.06 4.32 -3.57
C SER A 3 -11.15 3.52 -4.51
N GLU A 4 -9.87 3.88 -4.58
CA GLU A 4 -8.88 3.22 -5.44
C GLU A 4 -7.51 3.16 -4.77
N ILE A 5 -6.77 2.09 -5.05
CA ILE A 5 -5.38 1.86 -4.66
C ILE A 5 -4.57 1.78 -5.94
N VAL A 6 -3.64 2.72 -6.10
CA VAL A 6 -2.82 2.83 -7.30
C VAL A 6 -1.42 2.36 -6.95
N ILE A 7 -0.87 1.44 -7.74
CA ILE A 7 0.41 0.79 -7.49
C ILE A 7 1.34 1.08 -8.66
N CYS A 8 2.47 1.70 -8.37
CA CYS A 8 3.53 1.99 -9.31
C CYS A 8 4.85 1.47 -8.73
N LEU A 9 5.29 0.28 -9.18
CA LEU A 9 6.48 -0.38 -8.66
C LEU A 9 7.51 -0.61 -9.77
N LYS A 10 8.78 -0.35 -9.46
CA LYS A 10 9.91 -0.67 -10.34
C LYS A 10 10.38 -2.10 -10.14
N ASP A 11 10.37 -2.58 -8.90
CA ASP A 11 10.74 -3.95 -8.54
C ASP A 11 9.52 -4.88 -8.45
N CYS A 12 9.78 -6.18 -8.64
CA CYS A 12 8.75 -7.20 -8.68
C CYS A 12 8.01 -7.32 -7.33
N ALA A 13 6.68 -7.23 -7.38
CA ALA A 13 5.80 -7.53 -6.26
C ALA A 13 5.95 -8.98 -5.80
N ASP A 14 6.16 -9.19 -4.50
CA ASP A 14 6.19 -10.53 -3.91
C ASP A 14 4.83 -10.92 -3.30
N GLU A 15 4.68 -12.19 -2.94
CA GLU A 15 3.42 -12.72 -2.39
C GLU A 15 2.96 -11.99 -1.11
N VAL A 16 3.92 -11.48 -0.32
CA VAL A 16 3.62 -10.72 0.90
C VAL A 16 2.98 -9.39 0.53
N PHE A 17 3.55 -8.68 -0.45
CA PHE A 17 2.97 -7.45 -0.96
C PHE A 17 1.55 -7.67 -1.52
N GLU A 18 1.34 -8.71 -2.31
CA GLU A 18 0.02 -9.04 -2.85
C GLU A 18 -1.03 -9.28 -1.75
N LYS A 19 -0.64 -9.98 -0.67
CA LYS A 19 -1.50 -10.18 0.51
C LYS A 19 -1.84 -8.84 1.17
N GLN A 20 -0.87 -7.94 1.32
CA GLN A 20 -1.09 -6.63 1.93
C GLN A 20 -2.03 -5.77 1.09
N VAL A 21 -1.84 -5.76 -0.23
CA VAL A 21 -2.71 -5.02 -1.17
C VAL A 21 -4.13 -5.57 -1.10
N ASN A 22 -4.31 -6.90 -1.10
CA ASN A 22 -5.62 -7.51 -0.96
C ASN A 22 -6.31 -7.15 0.35
N MET A 23 -5.57 -7.15 1.48
CA MET A 23 -6.12 -6.70 2.76
C MET A 23 -6.57 -5.23 2.72
N LEU A 24 -5.80 -4.34 2.08
CA LEU A 24 -6.18 -2.94 1.91
C LEU A 24 -7.41 -2.79 1.01
N LYS A 25 -7.43 -3.53 -0.10
CA LYS A 25 -8.54 -3.60 -1.04
C LYS A 25 -9.84 -3.96 -0.34
N GLU A 26 -9.84 -5.04 0.45
CA GLU A 26 -11.00 -5.51 1.21
C GLU A 26 -11.41 -4.51 2.29
N ARG A 27 -10.44 -3.96 3.05
CA ARG A 27 -10.70 -3.00 4.12
C ARG A 27 -11.35 -1.72 3.63
N HIS A 28 -10.95 -1.24 2.46
CA HIS A 28 -11.43 0.01 1.89
C HIS A 28 -12.53 -0.19 0.85
N ASN A 29 -12.83 -1.43 0.46
CA ASN A 29 -13.65 -1.78 -0.70
C ASN A 29 -13.21 -1.01 -1.97
N ALA A 30 -11.90 -0.95 -2.17
CA ALA A 30 -11.27 -0.15 -3.21
C ALA A 30 -10.97 -0.98 -4.47
N ASN A 31 -10.85 -0.30 -5.61
CA ASN A 31 -10.26 -0.91 -6.81
C ASN A 31 -8.73 -0.89 -6.72
N VAL A 32 -8.06 -1.80 -7.44
CA VAL A 32 -6.59 -1.80 -7.53
C VAL A 32 -6.20 -1.55 -8.97
N LEU A 33 -5.43 -0.50 -9.19
CA LEU A 33 -4.88 -0.13 -10.49
C LEU A 33 -3.35 -0.23 -10.42
N ARG A 34 -2.74 -0.87 -11.42
CA ARG A 34 -1.29 -0.91 -11.60
C ARG A 34 -0.93 -0.06 -12.78
N ILE A 35 0.04 0.82 -12.60
CA ILE A 35 0.53 1.72 -13.63
C ILE A 35 2.05 1.71 -13.63
N GLU A 36 2.63 1.99 -14.78
CA GLU A 36 4.07 2.15 -14.95
C GLU A 36 4.52 3.56 -14.51
N ALA A 37 5.82 3.73 -14.30
CA ALA A 37 6.40 4.98 -13.79
C ALA A 37 6.20 6.18 -14.73
N ASP A 38 6.12 5.93 -16.04
CA ASP A 38 5.82 6.94 -17.06
C ASP A 38 4.37 7.42 -16.98
N GLU A 39 3.42 6.52 -16.72
CA GLU A 39 2.00 6.85 -16.55
C GLU A 39 1.68 7.47 -15.19
N ALA A 40 2.46 7.14 -14.15
CA ALA A 40 2.27 7.62 -12.79
C ALA A 40 2.23 9.14 -12.67
N ALA A 41 3.14 9.84 -13.37
CA ALA A 41 3.25 11.29 -13.29
C ALA A 41 2.00 12.01 -13.84
N ASP A 42 1.38 11.47 -14.89
CA ASP A 42 0.19 12.04 -15.50
C ASP A 42 -1.09 11.62 -14.78
N TYR A 43 -1.11 10.40 -14.24
CA TYR A 43 -2.18 9.92 -13.38
C TYR A 43 -2.30 10.80 -12.12
N ILE A 44 -1.19 11.08 -11.42
CA ILE A 44 -1.17 11.92 -10.19
C ILE A 44 -1.78 13.32 -10.42
N LYS A 45 -1.64 13.88 -11.63
CA LYS A 45 -2.18 15.22 -11.96
C LYS A 45 -3.70 15.23 -12.17
N THR A 46 -4.28 14.10 -12.51
CA THR A 46 -5.67 14.00 -12.98
C THR A 46 -6.57 13.19 -12.05
N CYS A 47 -5.99 12.45 -11.12
CA CYS A 47 -6.72 11.57 -10.22
C CYS A 47 -7.50 12.31 -9.11
N SER A 48 -8.49 11.62 -8.55
CA SER A 48 -9.24 12.09 -7.38
C SER A 48 -8.38 12.05 -6.10
N SER A 49 -8.74 12.83 -5.10
CA SER A 49 -8.08 12.84 -3.78
C SER A 49 -8.38 11.60 -2.92
N ASP A 50 -9.38 10.80 -3.31
CA ASP A 50 -9.81 9.59 -2.57
C ASP A 50 -9.02 8.33 -2.96
N ILE A 51 -7.74 8.46 -3.29
CA ILE A 51 -6.88 7.34 -3.67
C ILE A 51 -5.73 7.10 -2.69
N LEU A 52 -5.30 5.84 -2.61
CA LEU A 52 -4.07 5.45 -1.93
C LEU A 52 -3.01 5.10 -2.98
N PHE A 53 -1.98 5.94 -3.10
CA PHE A 53 -0.87 5.73 -4.02
C PHE A 53 0.26 4.94 -3.35
N ILE A 54 0.70 3.84 -3.95
CA ILE A 54 1.74 2.96 -3.43
C ILE A 54 2.87 2.88 -4.44
N SER A 55 4.09 3.24 -4.02
CA SER A 55 5.27 3.16 -4.87
C SER A 55 6.53 2.87 -4.07
N ASP A 56 7.50 2.23 -4.70
CA ASP A 56 8.87 2.02 -4.20
C ASP A 56 9.80 3.18 -4.59
N GLU A 57 9.42 4.01 -5.57
CA GLU A 57 10.18 5.19 -5.99
C GLU A 57 9.83 6.42 -5.16
N GLU A 58 10.82 6.96 -4.45
CA GLU A 58 10.64 8.11 -3.56
C GLU A 58 10.21 9.38 -4.29
N ASP A 59 10.75 9.63 -5.49
CA ASP A 59 10.40 10.79 -6.31
C ASP A 59 8.93 10.79 -6.73
N ILE A 60 8.36 9.62 -7.02
CA ILE A 60 6.95 9.47 -7.39
C ILE A 60 6.07 9.66 -6.16
N LEU A 61 6.46 9.09 -5.01
CA LEU A 61 5.74 9.30 -3.75
C LEU A 61 5.72 10.77 -3.33
N LEU A 62 6.83 11.50 -3.50
CA LEU A 62 6.89 12.93 -3.19
C LEU A 62 5.92 13.71 -4.07
N LYS A 63 5.89 13.46 -5.38
CA LYS A 63 4.92 14.08 -6.30
C LYS A 63 3.48 13.79 -5.90
N ALA A 64 3.17 12.54 -5.52
CA ALA A 64 1.84 12.16 -5.07
C ALA A 64 1.45 12.89 -3.76
N LYS A 65 2.37 13.01 -2.81
CA LYS A 65 2.16 13.78 -1.57
C LYS A 65 1.94 15.27 -1.84
N ASP A 66 2.74 15.86 -2.71
CA ASP A 66 2.63 17.28 -3.08
C ASP A 66 1.30 17.56 -3.79
N ALA A 67 0.75 16.57 -4.50
CA ALA A 67 -0.59 16.61 -5.08
C ALA A 67 -1.72 16.37 -4.05
N GLY A 68 -1.40 16.15 -2.77
CA GLY A 68 -2.37 15.95 -1.69
C GLY A 68 -2.90 14.52 -1.58
N LEU A 69 -2.26 13.55 -2.23
CA LEU A 69 -2.69 12.15 -2.21
C LEU A 69 -2.17 11.43 -0.96
N ALA A 70 -2.94 10.46 -0.49
CA ALA A 70 -2.43 9.52 0.49
C ALA A 70 -1.42 8.60 -0.16
N THR A 71 -0.24 8.45 0.46
CA THR A 71 0.84 7.63 -0.10
C THR A 71 1.31 6.57 0.86
N ASN A 72 1.77 5.43 0.35
CA ASN A 72 2.43 4.39 1.12
C ASN A 72 3.63 3.80 0.36
N ASN A 73 4.55 3.18 1.08
CA ASN A 73 5.70 2.49 0.49
C ASN A 73 5.65 1.00 0.85
N PRO A 74 5.88 0.07 -0.11
CA PRO A 74 5.92 -1.36 0.14
C PRO A 74 6.84 -1.78 1.30
N ARG A 75 7.99 -1.12 1.47
CA ARG A 75 8.93 -1.38 2.58
C ARG A 75 8.28 -1.12 3.93
N THR A 76 7.63 0.04 4.08
CA THR A 76 6.92 0.42 5.31
C THR A 76 5.71 -0.48 5.56
N MET A 77 5.00 -0.89 4.51
CA MET A 77 3.90 -1.86 4.59
C MET A 77 4.40 -3.21 5.11
N ARG A 78 5.52 -3.71 4.57
CA ARG A 78 6.19 -4.95 5.02
C ARG A 78 6.57 -4.90 6.48
N GLU A 79 7.26 -3.85 6.92
CA GLU A 79 7.64 -3.70 8.32
C GLU A 79 6.42 -3.70 9.25
N SER A 80 5.38 -2.97 8.87
CA SER A 80 4.13 -2.89 9.65
C SER A 80 3.43 -4.24 9.73
N TYR A 81 3.39 -4.98 8.62
CA TYR A 81 2.83 -6.33 8.56
C TYR A 81 3.62 -7.32 9.41
N MET A 82 4.95 -7.30 9.34
CA MET A 82 5.79 -8.21 10.14
C MET A 82 5.64 -7.93 11.64
N LYS A 83 5.63 -6.65 12.06
CA LYS A 83 5.35 -6.27 13.45
C LYS A 83 3.98 -6.75 13.90
N ALA A 84 2.95 -6.60 13.06
CA ALA A 84 1.60 -7.09 13.38
C ALA A 84 1.58 -8.61 13.54
N MET A 85 2.24 -9.35 12.66
CA MET A 85 2.35 -10.82 12.75
C MET A 85 3.11 -11.27 14.01
N GLU A 86 4.18 -10.57 14.38
CA GLU A 86 4.93 -10.85 15.61
C GLU A 86 4.08 -10.61 16.87
N MET A 87 3.30 -9.52 16.89
CA MET A 87 2.34 -9.24 17.96
C MET A 87 1.26 -10.33 18.04
N LEU A 88 0.69 -10.75 16.91
CA LEU A 88 -0.31 -11.83 16.86
C LEU A 88 0.26 -13.15 17.37
N LYS A 89 1.51 -13.49 17.01
CA LYS A 89 2.20 -14.69 17.50
C LYS A 89 2.39 -14.64 19.02
N THR A 90 2.81 -13.49 19.54
CA THR A 90 3.01 -13.28 20.98
C THR A 90 1.69 -13.35 21.76
N MET A 91 0.61 -12.79 21.23
CA MET A 91 -0.73 -12.88 21.82
C MET A 91 -1.31 -14.30 21.72
N GLY A 92 -1.09 -15.01 20.60
CA GLY A 92 -1.52 -16.41 20.43
C GLY A 92 -0.81 -17.37 21.39
N MET A 93 0.45 -17.10 21.75
CA MET A 93 1.18 -17.86 22.77
C MET A 93 0.75 -17.52 24.20
N ASN A 94 0.25 -16.31 24.47
CA ASN A 94 -0.25 -15.91 25.79
C ASN A 94 -1.75 -16.18 26.00
N GLY A 95 -2.54 -16.37 24.94
CA GLY A 95 -3.98 -16.68 25.01
C GLY A 95 -4.30 -18.20 25.02
N GLY A 96 -3.32 -19.06 24.75
CA GLY A 96 -3.46 -20.52 24.64
C GLY A 96 -3.08 -21.31 25.89
N ARG A 97 -3.22 -20.73 27.09
CA ARG A 97 -3.15 -21.48 28.35
C ARG A 97 -4.37 -21.16 29.21
N LYS A 98 -5.45 -21.90 28.96
CA LYS A 98 -6.34 -22.42 29.98
C LYS A 98 -7.08 -23.63 29.44
#